data_AF-A0A9X4QNC3-F1
#
_entry.id   AF-A0A9X4QNC3-F1
#
_cell.length_a   1.000
_cell.length_b   1.000
_cell.length_c   1.000
_cell.angle_alpha   90.00
_cell.angle_beta   90.00
_cell.angle_gamma   90.00
#
_symmetry.space_group_name_H-M   'P 1'
#
loop_
_entity.id
_entity.type
_entity.pdbx_description
1 polymer ?
#
loop_
_entity_poly.entity_id
_entity_poly.type
_entity_poly.pdbx_seq_one_letter_code
_entity_poly.pdbx_strand_id
1 'polypeptide(L)'
;MTKSMMTMGFLKKNALFRMLLVAAMLVGLAIPRQQASAQTYNANTDWFMQGKYGLFVQWLYGGGDMTGDWNTLVNGFNVTRFAQQAKESGAKYVIFTLGQNSGYFASPQCDL
;
A
#
# COMPACT_ATOMS: atom_id res chain seq x y z
N MET A 1 34.89 -36.39 49.44
CA MET A 1 34.26 -35.05 49.53
C MET A 1 34.01 -34.39 48.15
N THR A 2 33.88 -35.14 47.05
CA THR A 2 33.89 -34.56 45.68
C THR A 2 32.57 -34.71 44.91
N LYS A 3 31.74 -35.70 45.21
CA LYS A 3 30.45 -35.91 44.51
C LYS A 3 29.36 -34.88 44.87
N SER A 4 29.30 -34.45 46.13
CA SER A 4 28.28 -33.49 46.62
C SER A 4 28.41 -32.09 46.00
N MET A 5 29.65 -31.65 45.73
CA MET A 5 29.92 -30.33 45.13
C MET A 5 29.57 -30.27 43.64
N MET A 6 29.70 -31.39 42.91
CA MET A 6 29.33 -31.49 41.49
C MET A 6 27.81 -31.44 41.25
N THR A 7 27.03 -32.15 42.07
CA THR A 7 25.57 -32.22 41.94
C THR A 7 24.90 -30.88 42.28
N MET A 8 25.41 -30.18 43.30
CA MET A 8 24.93 -28.86 43.70
C MET A 8 25.17 -27.79 42.62
N GLY A 9 26.29 -27.87 41.88
CA GLY A 9 26.61 -26.97 40.77
C GLY A 9 25.69 -27.15 39.54
N PHE A 10 25.29 -28.39 39.25
CA PHE A 10 24.39 -28.70 38.13
C PHE A 10 22.93 -28.29 38.42
N LEU A 11 22.44 -28.55 39.63
CA LEU A 11 21.11 -28.14 40.08
C LEU A 11 20.95 -26.61 40.12
N LYS A 12 21.97 -25.87 40.59
CA LYS A 12 21.96 -24.40 40.60
C LYS A 12 21.97 -23.80 39.19
N LYS A 13 22.70 -24.38 38.24
CA LYS A 13 22.72 -23.94 36.83
C LYS A 13 21.35 -24.10 36.17
N ASN A 14 20.64 -25.20 36.44
CA ASN A 14 19.30 -25.44 35.90
C ASN A 14 18.24 -24.53 36.54
N ALA A 15 18.37 -24.24 37.84
CA ALA A 15 17.51 -23.28 38.53
C ALA A 15 17.73 -21.84 38.02
N LEU A 16 18.98 -21.42 37.84
CA LEU A 16 19.34 -20.12 37.26
C LEU A 16 18.84 -19.99 35.82
N PHE A 17 18.99 -21.04 34.99
CA PHE A 17 18.48 -21.05 33.62
C PHE A 17 16.96 -20.91 33.57
N ARG A 18 16.22 -21.60 34.45
CA ARG A 18 14.76 -21.45 34.57
C ARG A 18 14.35 -20.07 35.05
N MET A 19 15.08 -19.50 36.01
CA MET A 19 14.82 -18.15 36.52
C MET A 19 15.06 -17.09 35.44
N LEU A 20 16.10 -17.26 34.61
CA LEU A 20 16.39 -16.41 33.46
C LEU A 20 15.32 -16.53 32.36
N LEU A 21 14.79 -17.74 32.11
CA LEU A 21 13.68 -17.93 31.16
C LEU A 21 12.38 -17.28 31.64
N VAL A 22 12.06 -17.37 32.94
CA VAL A 22 10.89 -16.71 33.52
C VAL A 22 11.06 -15.18 33.48
N ALA A 23 12.24 -14.67 33.83
CA ALA A 23 12.54 -13.25 33.72
C ALA A 23 12.42 -12.74 32.28
N ALA A 24 12.93 -13.49 31.29
CA ALA A 24 12.80 -13.14 29.87
C ALA A 24 11.34 -13.12 29.39
N MET A 25 10.50 -14.07 29.84
CA MET A 25 9.06 -14.07 29.55
C MET A 25 8.33 -12.88 30.19
N LEU A 26 8.68 -12.51 31.42
CA LEU A 26 8.10 -11.35 32.11
C LEU A 26 8.52 -10.03 31.45
N VAL A 27 9.76 -9.92 30.97
CA VAL A 27 10.23 -8.75 30.21
C VAL A 27 9.47 -8.63 28.88
N GLY A 28 9.24 -9.74 28.17
CA GLY A 28 8.47 -9.73 26.92
C GLY A 28 7.01 -9.28 27.07
N LEU A 29 6.41 -9.44 28.27
CA LEU A 29 5.07 -8.94 28.59
C LEU A 29 5.04 -7.45 28.98
N ALA A 30 6.18 -6.91 29.42
CA ALA A 30 6.33 -5.51 29.82
C ALA A 30 6.74 -4.58 28.67
N ILE A 31 7.07 -5.12 27.49
CA ILE A 31 7.31 -4.30 26.30
C ILE A 31 5.95 -3.71 25.87
N PRO A 32 5.77 -2.37 25.90
CA PRO A 32 4.58 -1.77 25.34
C PRO A 32 4.50 -2.21 23.89
N ARG A 33 3.46 -2.99 23.55
CA ARG A 33 3.16 -3.28 22.16
C ARG A 33 2.89 -1.92 21.51
N GLN A 34 3.79 -1.49 20.64
CA GLN A 34 3.50 -0.40 19.72
C GLN A 34 2.36 -0.88 18.82
N GLN A 35 1.13 -0.70 19.29
CA GLN A 35 -0.04 -0.74 18.45
C GLN A 35 0.11 0.46 17.52
N ALA A 36 0.42 0.21 16.25
CA ALA A 36 0.28 1.23 15.23
C ALA A 36 -1.17 1.71 15.30
N SER A 37 -1.39 2.92 15.80
CA SER A 37 -2.67 3.58 15.60
C SER A 37 -2.72 3.95 14.12
N ALA A 38 -3.70 3.42 13.40
CA ALA A 38 -4.01 3.93 12.08
C ALA A 38 -4.43 5.39 12.26
N GLN A 39 -3.50 6.29 12.01
CA GLN A 39 -3.74 7.73 12.03
C GLN A 39 -4.80 8.01 10.95
N THR A 40 -5.86 8.73 11.31
CA THR A 40 -7.06 8.97 10.47
C THR A 40 -6.74 9.89 9.28
N TYR A 41 -5.83 9.47 8.41
CA TYR A 41 -5.52 10.13 7.16
C TYR A 41 -6.56 9.70 6.13
N ASN A 42 -7.68 10.45 6.11
CA ASN A 42 -8.83 10.35 5.21
C ASN A 42 -9.71 9.09 5.38
N ALA A 43 -10.78 9.22 6.17
CA ALA A 43 -11.54 8.09 6.70
C ALA A 43 -12.49 7.39 5.70
N ASN A 44 -12.70 7.92 4.49
CA ASN A 44 -13.66 7.35 3.54
C ASN A 44 -12.96 6.69 2.34
N THR A 45 -12.24 5.59 2.60
CA THR A 45 -11.68 4.70 1.58
C THR A 45 -12.52 3.44 1.37
N ASP A 46 -13.65 3.34 2.07
CA ASP A 46 -14.58 2.21 2.00
C ASP A 46 -15.04 1.95 0.57
N TRP A 47 -15.31 3.00 -0.22
CA TRP A 47 -15.68 2.87 -1.63
C TRP A 47 -14.61 2.16 -2.47
N PHE A 48 -13.32 2.35 -2.16
CA PHE A 48 -12.21 1.74 -2.90
C PHE A 48 -12.07 0.26 -2.56
N MET A 49 -12.12 -0.06 -1.26
CA MET A 49 -12.15 -1.43 -0.74
C MET A 49 -13.37 -2.22 -1.23
N GLN A 50 -14.57 -1.63 -1.13
CA GLN A 50 -15.82 -2.23 -1.59
C GLN A 50 -15.88 -2.36 -3.12
N GLY A 51 -15.24 -1.43 -3.83
CA GLY A 51 -15.17 -1.40 -5.28
C GLY A 51 -14.44 -2.62 -5.87
N LYS A 52 -13.40 -3.11 -5.18
CA LYS A 52 -12.55 -4.30 -5.49
C LYS A 52 -11.81 -4.27 -6.83
N TYR A 53 -12.39 -3.67 -7.85
CA TYR A 53 -11.91 -3.62 -9.21
C TYR A 53 -12.17 -2.23 -9.81
N GLY A 54 -11.16 -1.68 -10.46
CA GLY A 54 -11.22 -0.42 -11.18
C GLY A 54 -10.24 -0.40 -12.33
N LEU A 55 -10.34 0.64 -13.16
CA LEU A 55 -9.46 0.86 -14.30
C LEU A 55 -8.41 1.89 -13.95
N PHE A 56 -7.18 1.67 -14.41
CA PHE A 56 -6.13 2.67 -14.43
C PHE A 56 -5.82 3.02 -15.88
N VAL A 57 -6.00 4.29 -16.25
CA VAL A 57 -5.85 4.76 -17.64
C VAL A 57 -4.64 5.66 -17.74
N GLN A 58 -3.66 5.24 -18.53
CA GLN A 58 -2.51 6.04 -18.91
C GLN A 58 -2.81 6.77 -20.22
N TRP A 59 -3.40 7.98 -20.14
CA TRP A 59 -3.58 8.86 -21.29
C TRP A 59 -2.43 9.85 -21.38
N LEU A 60 -1.34 9.45 -22.05
CA LEU A 60 -0.07 10.16 -22.01
C LEU A 60 0.45 10.48 -23.41
N TYR A 61 0.83 11.74 -23.63
CA TYR A 61 1.52 12.14 -24.85
C TYR A 61 2.87 11.43 -24.98
N GLY A 62 3.14 10.84 -26.15
CA GLY A 62 4.33 10.03 -26.41
C GLY A 62 4.30 8.63 -25.79
N GLY A 63 3.20 8.24 -25.14
CA GLY A 63 2.97 6.87 -24.68
C GLY A 63 2.43 6.01 -25.81
N GLY A 64 3.22 5.06 -26.31
CA GLY A 64 2.83 4.21 -27.44
C GLY A 64 2.53 5.04 -28.69
N ASP A 65 1.35 4.83 -29.30
CA ASP A 65 0.94 5.50 -30.54
C ASP A 65 0.30 6.89 -30.32
N MET A 66 0.22 7.38 -29.08
CA MET A 66 -0.35 8.70 -28.76
C MET A 66 0.62 9.83 -29.11
N THR A 67 0.81 10.02 -30.40
CA THR A 67 1.65 11.05 -31.02
C THR A 67 0.81 11.85 -32.02
N GLY A 68 1.11 13.13 -32.22
CA GLY A 68 0.37 14.01 -33.15
C GLY A 68 -0.11 15.30 -32.48
N ASP A 69 -1.05 16.00 -33.13
CA ASP A 69 -1.67 17.19 -32.54
C ASP A 69 -2.49 16.82 -31.29
N TRP A 70 -2.03 17.29 -30.13
CA TRP A 70 -2.63 16.94 -28.86
C TRP A 70 -4.05 17.49 -28.71
N ASN A 71 -4.32 18.68 -29.22
CA ASN A 71 -5.66 19.28 -29.15
C ASN A 71 -6.67 18.43 -29.93
N THR A 72 -6.29 17.91 -31.12
CA THR A 72 -7.10 16.94 -31.86
C THR A 72 -7.34 15.65 -31.07
N LEU A 73 -6.30 15.09 -30.43
CA LEU A 73 -6.42 13.87 -29.63
C LEU A 73 -7.36 14.06 -28.43
N VAL A 74 -7.24 15.18 -27.72
CA VAL A 74 -8.11 15.53 -26.59
C VAL A 74 -9.56 15.72 -27.04
N ASN A 75 -9.77 16.49 -28.10
CA ASN A 75 -11.12 16.77 -28.61
C ASN A 75 -11.78 15.54 -29.25
N GLY A 76 -11.00 14.58 -29.73
CA GLY A 76 -11.49 13.31 -30.27
C GLY A 76 -11.87 12.27 -29.21
N PHE A 77 -11.52 12.47 -27.94
CA PHE A 77 -11.80 11.49 -26.89
C PHE A 77 -13.28 11.49 -26.51
N ASN A 78 -13.97 10.37 -26.76
CA ASN A 78 -15.38 10.21 -26.42
C ASN A 78 -15.57 9.76 -24.95
N VAL A 79 -15.72 10.73 -24.05
CA VAL A 79 -15.90 10.52 -22.60
C VAL A 79 -17.12 9.63 -22.30
N THR A 80 -18.26 9.88 -22.96
CA THR A 80 -19.49 9.13 -22.71
C THR A 80 -19.33 7.65 -23.06
N ARG A 81 -18.74 7.36 -24.23
CA ARG A 81 -18.49 5.99 -24.66
C ARG A 81 -17.50 5.29 -23.74
N PHE A 82 -16.43 5.97 -23.34
CA PHE A 82 -15.47 5.42 -22.39
C PHE A 82 -16.13 5.10 -21.04
N ALA A 83 -16.93 6.01 -20.48
CA ALA A 83 -17.62 5.79 -19.22
C ALA A 83 -18.61 4.62 -19.29
N GLN A 84 -19.31 4.47 -20.42
CA GLN A 84 -20.18 3.33 -20.67
C GLN A 84 -19.39 2.01 -20.68
N GLN A 85 -18.28 1.96 -21.42
CA GLN A 85 -17.44 0.76 -21.48
C GLN A 85 -16.82 0.42 -20.12
N ALA A 86 -16.40 1.42 -19.34
CA ALA A 86 -15.89 1.22 -17.99
C ALA A 86 -16.98 0.65 -17.06
N LYS A 87 -18.23 1.08 -17.22
CA LYS A 87 -19.36 0.51 -16.48
C LYS A 87 -19.66 -0.93 -16.91
N GLU A 88 -19.66 -1.19 -18.22
CA GLU A 88 -19.92 -2.51 -18.81
C GLU A 88 -18.84 -3.54 -18.43
N SER A 89 -17.59 -3.11 -18.24
CA SER A 89 -16.51 -3.99 -17.74
C SER A 89 -16.66 -4.37 -16.26
N GLY A 90 -17.59 -3.74 -15.54
CA GLY A 90 -17.82 -3.96 -14.11
C GLY A 90 -16.92 -3.15 -13.19
N ALA A 91 -16.08 -2.25 -13.73
CA ALA A 91 -15.22 -1.38 -12.92
C ALA A 91 -16.05 -0.47 -12.01
N LYS A 92 -15.61 -0.30 -10.76
CA LYS A 92 -16.29 0.54 -9.76
C LYS A 92 -15.70 1.93 -9.63
N TYR A 93 -14.47 2.10 -10.12
CA TYR A 93 -13.79 3.38 -10.18
C TYR A 93 -12.83 3.41 -11.35
N VAL A 94 -12.49 4.63 -11.78
CA VAL A 94 -11.46 4.88 -12.78
C VAL A 94 -10.45 5.84 -12.19
N ILE A 95 -9.18 5.48 -12.26
CA ILE A 95 -8.06 6.39 -12.04
C ILE A 95 -7.56 6.79 -13.41
N PHE A 96 -7.71 8.07 -13.73
CA PHE A 96 -7.41 8.61 -15.04
C PHE A 96 -6.23 9.58 -14.92
N THR A 97 -5.13 9.30 -15.62
CA THR A 97 -3.95 10.17 -15.55
C THR A 97 -4.22 11.48 -16.30
N LEU A 98 -4.20 12.60 -15.57
CA LEU A 98 -4.37 13.93 -16.17
C LEU A 98 -3.09 14.45 -16.82
N GLY A 99 -1.91 13.97 -16.43
CA GLY A 99 -0.62 14.36 -17.01
C GLY A 99 0.52 13.64 -16.30
N GLN A 100 1.63 13.40 -17.01
CA GLN A 100 2.81 12.74 -16.43
C GLN A 100 4.08 13.15 -17.19
N ASN A 101 4.88 14.03 -16.58
CA ASN A 101 6.26 14.36 -16.97
C ASN A 101 6.50 14.78 -18.43
N SER A 102 5.46 14.98 -19.24
CA SER A 102 5.56 15.39 -20.65
C SER A 102 5.24 16.88 -20.87
N GLY A 103 4.63 17.54 -19.88
CA GLY A 103 4.07 18.88 -20.03
C GLY A 103 2.68 18.91 -20.71
N TYR A 104 2.21 17.78 -21.23
CA TYR A 104 0.87 17.63 -21.81
C TYR A 104 -0.12 17.16 -20.73
N PHE A 105 -1.31 17.75 -20.74
CA PHE A 105 -2.40 17.40 -19.85
C PHE A 105 -3.61 16.88 -20.63
N ALA A 106 -4.46 16.08 -19.99
CA ALA A 106 -5.75 15.56 -20.48
C ALA A 106 -6.82 16.66 -20.69
N SER A 107 -6.41 17.80 -21.24
CA SER A 107 -7.18 18.98 -21.56
C SER A 107 -6.54 19.67 -22.77
N PRO A 108 -7.30 20.51 -23.49
CA PRO A 108 -6.71 21.34 -24.54
C PRO A 108 -5.58 22.20 -23.96
N GLN A 109 -4.50 22.36 -24.71
CA GLN A 109 -3.47 23.36 -24.42
C GLN A 109 -3.78 24.66 -25.15
N CYS A 110 -3.31 25.78 -24.60
CA CYS A 110 -3.33 27.03 -25.35
C CYS A 110 -2.36 26.93 -26.52
N ASP A 111 -2.83 27.36 -27.70
CA ASP A 111 -1.97 27.56 -28.84
C ASP A 111 -1.06 28.77 -28.53
N LEU A 112 0.25 28.56 -28.46
CA LEU A 112 1.26 29.63 -28.38
C LEU A 112 1.83 29.93 -29.76
#